data_AF-A0A1H3GSH7-F1
#
_entry.id   AF-A0A1H3GSH7-F1
#
_cell.length_a   1.000
_cell.length_b   1.000
_cell.length_c   1.000
_cell.angle_alpha   90.00
_cell.angle_beta   90.00
_cell.angle_gamma   90.00
#
_symmetry.space_group_name_H-M   'P 1'
#
loop_
_entity.id
_entity.type
_entity.pdbx_description
1 polymer ?
#
loop_
_entity_poly.entity_id
_entity_poly.type
_entity_poly.pdbx_seq_one_letter_code
_entity_poly.pdbx_strand_id
1 'polypeptide(L)'
;MTTLQLIKQTLSPTQVFEALAKDFKIEFAEIDTNDWELLTHQSRLGFADFFGGFIKFRFAQTLDESLKRAQKAKAEKYFSECVGLDGDKNERYRIGKYPSFYVLKPTGRSGINLDDFIIYKESQGNLTPVDKDEATESLIKGLISARKAKRNAEYYDALNNIGHYQSDDYKKWAKTHR
;
A
#
# COMPACT_ATOMS: atom_id res chain seq x y z
N MET A 1 -3.70 27.07 -14.14
CA MET A 1 -3.78 26.83 -12.68
C MET A 1 -4.27 25.41 -12.50
N THR A 2 -3.38 24.48 -12.16
CA THR A 2 -3.73 23.07 -11.97
C THR A 2 -4.23 22.89 -10.54
N THR A 3 -5.53 22.68 -10.36
CA THR A 3 -6.12 22.43 -9.04
C THR A 3 -5.53 21.13 -8.50
N LEU A 4 -4.73 21.19 -7.43
CA LEU A 4 -4.26 20.01 -6.71
C LEU A 4 -5.48 19.28 -6.14
N GLN A 5 -5.97 18.27 -6.83
CA GLN A 5 -7.01 17.39 -6.30
C GLN A 5 -6.41 16.55 -5.17
N LEU A 6 -6.75 16.90 -3.94
CA LEU A 6 -6.55 16.03 -2.79
C LEU A 6 -7.51 14.85 -2.92
N ILE A 7 -6.97 13.65 -3.14
CA ILE A 7 -7.78 12.42 -3.19
C ILE A 7 -7.72 11.78 -1.81
N LYS A 8 -8.85 11.47 -1.20
CA LYS A 8 -8.83 10.74 0.09
C LYS A 8 -8.46 9.28 -0.15
N GLN A 9 -7.53 8.78 0.65
CA GLN A 9 -7.03 7.43 0.54
C GLN A 9 -7.97 6.44 1.23
N THR A 10 -8.32 5.39 0.50
CA THR A 10 -9.08 4.26 1.06
C THR A 10 -8.14 3.23 1.69
N LEU A 11 -8.63 2.56 2.73
CA LEU A 11 -7.91 1.55 3.50
C LEU A 11 -8.43 0.16 3.16
N SER A 12 -7.52 -0.81 3.10
CA SER A 12 -7.89 -2.22 3.03
C SER A 12 -8.39 -2.73 4.40
N PRO A 13 -9.15 -3.84 4.45
CA PRO A 13 -9.71 -4.34 5.71
C PRO A 13 -8.64 -4.63 6.77
N THR A 14 -7.52 -5.23 6.35
CA THR A 14 -6.37 -5.49 7.23
C THR A 14 -5.82 -4.19 7.82
N GLN A 15 -5.73 -3.12 7.02
CA GLN A 15 -5.27 -1.81 7.48
C GLN A 15 -6.25 -1.18 8.47
N VAL A 16 -7.56 -1.38 8.28
CA VAL A 16 -8.58 -0.91 9.22
C VAL A 16 -8.39 -1.58 10.59
N PHE A 17 -8.25 -2.91 10.64
CA PHE A 17 -8.02 -3.61 11.90
C PHE A 17 -6.70 -3.19 12.57
N GLU A 18 -5.62 -3.07 11.81
CA GLU A 18 -4.34 -2.56 12.34
C GLU A 18 -4.43 -1.13 12.89
N ALA A 19 -5.28 -0.31 12.29
CA ALA A 19 -5.45 1.08 12.68
C ALA A 19 -6.32 1.20 13.93
N LEU A 20 -7.44 0.47 13.98
CA LEU A 20 -8.29 0.37 15.16
C LEU A 20 -7.53 -0.18 16.38
N ALA A 21 -6.66 -1.17 16.18
CA ALA A 21 -5.81 -1.70 17.25
C ALA A 21 -4.79 -0.68 17.80
N LYS A 22 -4.57 0.43 17.10
CA LYS A 22 -3.68 1.54 17.49
C LYS A 22 -4.49 2.78 17.90
N ASP A 23 -5.78 2.61 18.20
CA ASP A 23 -6.73 3.66 18.56
C ASP A 23 -6.92 4.76 17.49
N PHE A 24 -6.58 4.47 16.22
CA PHE A 24 -6.86 5.42 15.15
C PHE A 24 -8.34 5.45 14.82
N LYS A 25 -8.84 6.68 14.65
CA LYS A 25 -10.20 6.93 14.19
C LYS A 25 -10.31 6.62 12.70
N ILE A 26 -11.29 5.80 12.36
CA ILE A 26 -11.58 5.36 10.99
C ILE A 26 -12.97 5.87 10.61
N GLU A 27 -13.11 6.32 9.37
CA GLU A 27 -14.40 6.62 8.75
C GLU A 27 -14.72 5.54 7.71
N PHE A 28 -16.00 5.27 7.50
CA PHE A 28 -16.49 4.36 6.48
C PHE A 28 -17.60 5.03 5.65
N ALA A 29 -17.79 4.57 4.43
CA ALA A 29 -18.88 4.98 3.54
C ALA A 29 -19.21 3.83 2.60
N GLU A 30 -20.42 3.80 2.04
CA GLU A 30 -20.72 2.91 0.92
C GLU A 30 -19.84 3.28 -0.29
N ILE A 31 -19.52 2.29 -1.11
CA ILE A 31 -18.81 2.54 -2.37
C ILE A 31 -19.63 3.51 -3.23
N ASP A 32 -18.95 4.37 -3.99
CA ASP A 32 -19.55 5.43 -4.82
C ASP A 32 -20.32 6.54 -4.08
N THR A 33 -20.45 6.48 -2.74
CA THR A 33 -20.99 7.58 -1.93
C THR A 33 -19.89 8.45 -1.32
N ASN A 34 -20.24 9.68 -0.93
CA ASN A 34 -19.37 10.57 -0.16
C ASN A 34 -19.90 10.83 1.25
N ASP A 35 -20.77 9.95 1.73
CA ASP A 35 -21.43 10.03 3.03
C ASP A 35 -20.60 9.24 4.05
N TRP A 36 -19.56 9.91 4.57
CA TRP A 36 -18.59 9.28 5.46
C TRP A 36 -19.05 9.38 6.92
N GLU A 37 -19.10 8.24 7.59
CA GLU A 37 -19.46 8.10 8.99
C GLU A 37 -18.28 7.61 9.82
N LEU A 38 -18.21 8.01 11.09
CA LEU A 38 -17.18 7.52 12.00
C LEU A 38 -17.46 6.07 12.39
N LEU A 39 -16.45 5.21 12.24
CA LEU A 39 -16.49 3.83 12.69
C LEU A 39 -16.37 3.81 14.23
N THR A 40 -17.46 3.44 14.89
CA THR A 40 -17.56 3.34 16.35
C THR A 40 -18.09 1.98 16.76
N HIS A 41 -18.04 1.66 18.06
CA HIS A 41 -18.67 0.44 18.59
C HIS A 41 -20.20 0.37 18.36
N GLN A 42 -20.84 1.50 18.02
CA GLN A 42 -22.27 1.57 17.73
C GLN A 42 -22.59 1.41 16.23
N SER A 43 -21.57 1.45 15.36
CA SER A 43 -21.76 1.24 13.93
C SER A 43 -22.30 -0.17 13.67
N ARG A 44 -23.34 -0.28 12.86
CA ARG A 44 -24.00 -1.57 12.53
C ARG A 44 -23.26 -2.33 11.43
N LEU A 45 -21.94 -2.44 11.55
CA LEU A 45 -21.10 -3.21 10.62
C LEU A 45 -20.74 -4.54 11.26
N GLY A 46 -21.11 -5.63 10.60
CA GLY A 46 -20.63 -6.97 10.91
C GLY A 46 -19.23 -7.20 10.33
N PHE A 47 -18.55 -8.25 10.81
CA PHE A 47 -17.23 -8.63 10.30
C PHE A 47 -17.21 -8.87 8.78
N ALA A 48 -18.29 -9.44 8.24
CA ALA A 48 -18.43 -9.68 6.81
C ALA A 48 -18.41 -8.39 5.98
N ASP A 49 -18.92 -7.28 6.51
CA ASP A 49 -19.03 -6.02 5.78
C ASP A 49 -17.66 -5.39 5.47
N PHE A 50 -16.66 -5.68 6.31
CA PHE A 50 -15.27 -5.26 6.07
C PHE A 50 -14.70 -5.92 4.81
N PHE A 51 -15.13 -7.14 4.48
CA PHE A 51 -14.63 -7.89 3.32
C PHE A 51 -15.64 -7.97 2.17
N GLY A 52 -16.89 -7.53 2.39
CA GLY A 52 -17.99 -7.65 1.44
C GLY A 52 -17.81 -6.80 0.19
N GLY A 53 -16.96 -5.78 0.23
CA GLY A 53 -16.67 -4.95 -0.93
C GLY A 53 -17.80 -4.00 -1.31
N PHE A 54 -18.71 -3.68 -0.39
CA PHE A 54 -19.74 -2.64 -0.53
C PHE A 54 -19.40 -1.37 0.27
N ILE A 55 -18.40 -1.45 1.15
CA ILE A 55 -17.97 -0.38 2.05
C ILE A 55 -16.50 -0.06 1.78
N LYS A 56 -16.18 1.23 1.79
CA LYS A 56 -14.82 1.76 1.76
C LYS A 56 -14.50 2.46 3.08
N PHE A 57 -13.25 2.38 3.50
CA PHE A 57 -12.77 2.92 4.77
C PHE A 57 -11.67 3.95 4.55
N ARG A 58 -11.51 4.91 5.44
CA ARG A 58 -10.39 5.87 5.45
C ARG A 58 -10.03 6.29 6.87
N PHE A 59 -8.89 6.93 7.07
CA PHE A 59 -8.61 7.59 8.35
C PHE A 59 -9.56 8.78 8.56
N ALA A 60 -10.08 8.94 9.78
CA ALA A 60 -10.82 10.14 10.15
C ALA A 60 -9.89 11.36 10.11
N GLN A 61 -10.43 12.52 9.73
CA GLN A 61 -9.63 13.74 9.53
C GLN A 61 -9.02 14.32 10.83
N THR A 62 -9.32 13.76 12.00
CA THR A 62 -8.73 14.21 13.25
C THR A 62 -7.31 13.66 13.38
N LEU A 63 -6.36 14.57 13.18
CA LEU A 63 -4.93 14.37 13.27
C LEU A 63 -4.53 13.70 14.60
N ASP A 64 -4.19 12.40 14.58
CA ASP A 64 -3.69 11.75 15.79
C ASP A 64 -2.15 11.86 15.87
N GLU A 65 -1.65 12.60 16.86
CA GLU A 65 -0.20 12.78 17.09
C GLU A 65 0.52 11.45 17.39
N SER A 66 -0.22 10.44 17.84
CA SER A 66 0.27 9.08 18.09
C SER A 66 0.76 8.39 16.81
N LEU A 67 0.15 8.71 15.65
CA LEU A 67 0.49 8.21 14.31
C LEU A 67 1.89 8.67 13.89
N LYS A 68 2.26 9.91 14.22
CA LYS A 68 3.62 10.46 14.00
C LYS A 68 4.68 9.74 14.84
N ARG A 69 4.36 9.38 16.10
CA ARG A 69 5.32 8.71 17.00
C ARG A 69 5.55 7.24 16.64
N ALA A 70 4.49 6.50 16.29
CA ALA A 70 4.59 5.09 15.91
C ALA A 70 5.31 4.87 14.56
N GLN A 71 5.08 5.77 13.59
CA GLN A 71 5.81 5.75 12.31
C GLN A 71 7.31 6.03 12.49
N LYS A 72 7.68 6.89 13.44
CA LYS A 72 9.09 7.21 13.75
C LYS A 72 9.84 6.01 14.37
N ALA A 73 9.15 5.16 15.12
CA ALA A 73 9.76 4.00 15.80
C ALA A 73 9.91 2.75 14.91
N LYS A 74 9.03 2.53 13.91
CA LYS A 74 9.12 1.38 12.98
C LYS A 74 9.98 1.62 11.72
N ALA A 75 10.53 2.82 11.57
CA ALA A 75 11.37 3.24 10.44
C ALA A 75 12.79 2.65 10.45
N GLU A 76 13.21 2.01 11.55
CA GLU A 76 14.62 1.73 11.84
C GLU A 76 15.22 0.56 11.04
N LYS A 77 14.45 -0.18 10.22
CA LYS A 77 14.93 -1.43 9.58
C LYS A 77 14.85 -1.55 8.05
N TYR A 78 14.07 -0.72 7.32
CA TYR A 78 13.93 -0.89 5.86
C TYR A 78 13.81 0.45 5.11
N PHE A 79 14.56 0.57 3.99
CA PHE A 79 14.72 1.81 3.19
C PHE A 79 13.70 1.94 2.05
N SER A 80 13.13 0.85 1.53
CA SER A 80 12.13 0.83 0.45
C SER A 80 11.45 -0.54 0.38
N GLU A 81 10.13 -0.62 0.51
CA GLU A 81 9.38 -1.88 0.41
C GLU A 81 7.94 -1.68 -0.08
N CYS A 82 7.34 -2.76 -0.62
CA CYS A 82 5.90 -2.82 -0.83
C CYS A 82 5.20 -3.18 0.49
N VAL A 83 4.19 -2.40 0.88
CA VAL A 83 3.41 -2.60 2.10
C VAL A 83 2.02 -3.17 1.80
N GLY A 84 1.84 -3.77 0.63
CA GLY A 84 0.60 -4.33 0.13
C GLY A 84 -0.20 -3.37 -0.73
N LEU A 85 -1.52 -3.53 -0.70
CA LEU A 85 -2.45 -2.72 -1.48
C LEU A 85 -3.17 -1.68 -0.61
N ASP A 86 -3.55 -0.56 -1.21
CA ASP A 86 -4.54 0.35 -0.62
C ASP A 86 -5.97 -0.20 -0.75
N GLY A 87 -6.97 0.52 -0.23
CA GLY A 87 -8.38 0.11 -0.32
C GLY A 87 -8.92 0.04 -1.76
N ASP A 88 -8.32 0.79 -2.67
CA ASP A 88 -8.64 0.81 -4.11
C ASP A 88 -7.85 -0.27 -4.89
N LYS A 89 -7.13 -1.16 -4.20
CA LYS A 89 -6.28 -2.22 -4.77
C LYS A 89 -5.07 -1.71 -5.56
N ASN A 90 -4.63 -0.48 -5.33
CA ASN A 90 -3.40 0.07 -5.88
C ASN A 90 -2.19 -0.34 -5.02
N GLU A 91 -1.04 -0.48 -5.67
CA GLU A 91 0.19 -0.84 -4.96
C GLU A 91 0.66 0.29 -4.05
N ARG A 92 0.90 -0.02 -2.78
CA ARG A 92 1.36 0.92 -1.76
C ARG A 92 2.77 0.58 -1.33
N TYR A 93 3.59 1.62 -1.21
CA TYR A 93 5.02 1.52 -0.93
C TYR A 93 5.43 2.43 0.21
N ARG A 94 6.43 1.98 0.97
CA ARG A 94 7.09 2.74 2.02
C ARG A 94 8.52 3.03 1.57
N ILE A 95 8.87 4.31 1.39
CA ILE A 95 10.17 4.73 0.82
C ILE A 95 10.87 5.73 1.74
N GLY A 96 12.18 5.55 1.90
CA GLY A 96 13.10 6.49 2.54
C GLY A 96 13.48 6.14 3.98
N LYS A 97 14.58 6.75 4.44
CA LYS A 97 15.08 6.66 5.83
C LYS A 97 14.10 7.25 6.85
N TYR A 98 13.41 8.31 6.44
CA TYR A 98 12.21 8.83 7.11
C TYR A 98 11.02 8.40 6.26
N PRO A 99 10.43 7.23 6.55
CA PRO A 99 9.54 6.57 5.61
C PRO A 99 8.33 7.43 5.30
N SER A 100 8.17 7.76 4.02
CA SER A 100 6.94 8.30 3.46
C SER A 100 6.22 7.20 2.70
N PHE A 101 4.90 7.26 2.71
CA PHE A 101 4.07 6.32 1.98
C PHE A 101 3.73 6.88 0.60
N TYR A 102 3.75 6.01 -0.39
CA TYR A 102 3.42 6.34 -1.77
C TYR A 102 2.49 5.28 -2.34
N VAL A 103 1.53 5.70 -3.17
CA VAL A 103 0.59 4.84 -3.87
C VAL A 103 0.84 4.97 -5.37
N LEU A 104 0.96 3.84 -6.05
CA LEU A 104 1.09 3.76 -7.50
C LEU A 104 -0.26 3.40 -8.11
N LYS A 105 -0.93 4.38 -8.74
CA LYS A 105 -2.18 4.15 -9.47
C LYS A 105 -1.86 3.85 -10.95
N PRO A 106 -2.23 2.69 -11.50
CA PRO A 106 -1.94 2.35 -12.88
C PRO A 106 -2.77 3.22 -13.84
N THR A 107 -2.15 3.72 -14.91
CA THR A 107 -2.83 4.42 -16.02
C THR A 107 -3.05 3.52 -17.24
N GLY A 108 -2.46 2.33 -17.24
CA GLY A 108 -2.50 1.38 -18.35
C GLY A 108 -2.03 -0.02 -17.95
N ARG A 109 -1.43 -0.76 -18.89
CA ARG A 109 -0.83 -2.07 -18.58
C ARG A 109 0.38 -1.88 -17.68
N SER A 110 0.28 -2.35 -16.44
CA SER A 110 1.30 -2.22 -15.42
C SER A 110 2.60 -2.99 -15.74
N GLY A 111 3.64 -2.26 -16.15
CA GLY A 111 4.99 -2.77 -16.36
C GLY A 111 5.88 -2.84 -15.11
N ILE A 112 7.19 -3.07 -15.29
CA ILE A 112 8.20 -2.90 -14.22
C ILE A 112 8.49 -1.41 -14.01
N ASN A 113 8.46 -0.63 -15.09
CA ASN A 113 8.71 0.80 -15.06
C ASN A 113 7.56 1.56 -14.40
N LEU A 114 7.86 2.78 -13.97
CA LEU A 114 6.87 3.69 -13.39
C LEU A 114 6.11 4.49 -14.47
N ASP A 115 6.40 4.29 -15.76
CA ASP A 115 5.85 5.07 -16.88
C ASP A 115 4.30 5.03 -16.89
N ASP A 116 3.73 3.83 -16.76
CA ASP A 116 2.28 3.59 -16.73
C ASP A 116 1.64 3.76 -15.33
N PHE A 117 2.24 4.58 -14.48
CA PHE A 117 1.75 4.87 -13.13
C PHE A 117 1.66 6.36 -12.86
N ILE A 118 0.62 6.79 -12.16
CA ILE A 118 0.65 8.06 -11.44
C ILE A 118 1.12 7.78 -10.02
N ILE A 119 2.11 8.54 -9.57
CA ILE A 119 2.67 8.44 -8.23
C ILE A 119 1.91 9.41 -7.33
N TYR A 120 1.38 8.91 -6.22
CA TYR A 120 0.79 9.74 -5.18
C TYR A 120 1.59 9.61 -3.90
N LYS A 121 1.82 10.73 -3.21
CA LYS A 121 2.32 10.73 -1.84
C LYS A 121 1.15 10.69 -0.89
N GLU A 122 1.19 9.73 0.03
CA GLU A 122 0.23 9.63 1.13
C GLU A 122 0.66 10.53 2.29
N SER A 123 -0.26 11.36 2.74
CA SER A 123 -0.11 12.18 3.94
C SER A 123 -1.48 12.41 4.57
N GLN A 124 -1.62 12.07 5.85
CA GLN A 124 -2.83 12.32 6.65
C GLN A 124 -4.11 11.75 6.00
N GLY A 125 -4.03 10.53 5.45
CA GLY A 125 -5.15 9.89 4.76
C GLY A 125 -5.53 10.53 3.42
N ASN A 126 -4.68 11.41 2.88
CA ASN A 126 -4.85 12.02 1.56
C ASN A 126 -3.70 11.61 0.65
N LEU A 127 -4.00 11.51 -0.64
CA LEU A 127 -3.10 11.28 -1.75
C LEU A 127 -2.92 12.60 -2.50
N THR A 128 -1.68 13.06 -2.53
CA THR A 128 -1.27 14.22 -3.34
C THR A 128 -0.45 13.71 -4.52
N PRO A 129 -0.77 14.09 -5.77
CA PRO A 129 0.01 13.66 -6.92
C PRO A 129 1.45 14.17 -6.80
N VAL A 130 2.39 13.31 -7.21
CA VAL A 130 3.81 13.62 -7.29
C VAL A 130 4.16 13.77 -8.76
N ASP A 131 4.70 14.92 -9.13
CA ASP A 131 5.29 15.10 -10.44
C ASP A 131 6.56 14.24 -10.55
N LYS A 132 6.63 13.40 -11.59
CA LYS A 132 7.77 12.51 -11.82
C LYS A 132 9.02 13.27 -12.23
N ASP A 133 8.85 14.40 -12.93
CA ASP A 133 9.97 15.19 -13.44
C ASP A 133 10.63 15.99 -12.30
N GLU A 134 9.86 16.30 -11.25
CA GLU A 134 10.33 16.96 -10.04
C GLU A 134 10.67 15.98 -8.90
N ALA A 135 10.38 14.68 -9.08
CA ALA A 135 10.62 13.67 -8.07
C ALA A 135 12.12 13.41 -7.88
N THR A 136 12.55 13.32 -6.62
CA THR A 136 13.95 12.98 -6.31
C THR A 136 14.33 11.61 -6.90
N GLU A 137 15.56 11.50 -7.43
CA GLU A 137 16.07 10.25 -8.01
C GLU A 137 16.03 9.08 -7.01
N SER A 138 16.25 9.37 -5.72
CA SER A 138 16.17 8.40 -4.62
C SER A 138 14.76 7.81 -4.47
N LEU A 139 13.72 8.64 -4.59
CA LEU A 139 12.32 8.18 -4.57
C LEU A 139 12.05 7.22 -5.74
N ILE A 140 12.42 7.62 -6.96
CA ILE A 140 12.20 6.83 -8.18
C ILE A 140 12.93 5.48 -8.09
N LYS A 141 14.22 5.49 -7.73
CA LYS A 141 15.03 4.28 -7.53
C LYS A 141 14.46 3.38 -6.44
N GLY A 142 14.01 3.97 -5.33
CA GLY A 142 13.40 3.24 -4.22
C GLY A 142 12.11 2.53 -4.64
N LEU A 143 11.22 3.22 -5.35
CA LEU A 143 9.97 2.65 -5.87
C LEU A 143 10.22 1.50 -6.84
N ILE A 144 11.13 1.68 -7.81
CA ILE A 144 11.51 0.63 -8.77
C ILE A 144 12.09 -0.59 -8.04
N SER A 145 12.98 -0.36 -7.07
CA SER A 145 13.61 -1.43 -6.31
C SER A 145 12.59 -2.22 -5.48
N ALA A 146 11.70 -1.53 -4.77
CA ALA A 146 10.64 -2.15 -3.98
C ALA A 146 9.66 -2.93 -4.85
N ARG A 147 9.27 -2.39 -6.01
CA ARG A 147 8.39 -3.06 -6.98
C ARG A 147 9.03 -4.31 -7.58
N LYS A 148 10.32 -4.24 -7.92
CA LYS A 148 11.08 -5.42 -8.40
C LYS A 148 11.15 -6.50 -7.32
N ALA A 149 11.40 -6.12 -6.07
CA ALA A 149 11.41 -7.06 -4.95
C ALA A 149 10.05 -7.75 -4.76
N LYS A 150 8.94 -6.99 -4.78
CA LYS A 150 7.56 -7.52 -4.75
C LYS A 150 7.34 -8.57 -5.84
N ARG A 151 7.62 -8.21 -7.10
CA ARG A 151 7.41 -9.11 -8.24
C ARG A 151 8.27 -10.38 -8.17
N ASN A 152 9.51 -10.25 -7.70
CA ASN A 152 10.37 -11.41 -7.51
C ASN A 152 9.82 -12.33 -6.42
N ALA A 153 9.32 -11.78 -5.32
CA ALA A 153 8.66 -12.56 -4.27
C ALA A 153 7.43 -13.31 -4.82
N GLU A 154 6.54 -12.61 -5.53
CA GLU A 154 5.37 -13.21 -6.19
C GLU A 154 5.77 -14.33 -7.17
N TYR A 155 6.84 -14.14 -7.94
CA TYR A 155 7.38 -15.13 -8.87
C TYR A 155 7.91 -16.38 -8.14
N TYR A 156 8.69 -16.20 -7.08
CA TYR A 156 9.23 -17.32 -6.31
C TYR A 156 8.15 -18.08 -5.54
N ASP A 157 7.14 -17.38 -5.02
CA ASP A 157 5.97 -18.01 -4.40
C ASP A 157 5.20 -18.85 -5.42
N ALA A 158 5.02 -18.35 -6.65
CA ALA A 158 4.40 -19.11 -7.73
C ALA A 158 5.20 -20.37 -8.09
N LEU A 159 6.53 -20.26 -8.22
CA LEU A 159 7.41 -21.43 -8.45
C LEU A 159 7.31 -22.45 -7.32
N ASN A 160 7.29 -21.98 -6.08
CA ASN A 160 7.15 -22.88 -4.93
C ASN A 160 5.79 -23.59 -4.93
N ASN A 161 4.71 -22.87 -5.25
CA ASN A 161 3.35 -23.43 -5.29
C ASN A 161 3.18 -24.52 -6.36
N ILE A 162 3.90 -24.43 -7.48
CA ILE A 162 3.89 -25.48 -8.52
C ILE A 162 4.88 -26.62 -8.23
N GLY A 163 5.52 -26.63 -7.06
CA GLY A 163 6.46 -27.68 -6.67
C GLY A 163 7.82 -27.61 -7.38
N HIS A 164 8.15 -26.49 -8.03
CA HIS A 164 9.38 -26.36 -8.83
C HIS A 164 10.63 -26.70 -8.02
N TYR A 165 10.72 -26.18 -6.80
CA TYR A 165 11.89 -26.39 -5.92
C TYR A 165 11.97 -27.81 -5.33
N GLN A 166 10.88 -28.58 -5.39
CA GLN A 166 10.80 -29.96 -4.95
C GLN A 166 11.02 -30.95 -6.11
N SER A 167 11.01 -30.47 -7.36
CA SER A 167 11.22 -31.28 -8.56
C SER A 167 12.62 -31.88 -8.62
N ASP A 168 12.73 -33.07 -9.23
CA ASP A 168 14.02 -33.75 -9.37
C ASP A 168 14.98 -33.00 -10.30
N ASP A 169 14.44 -32.28 -11.29
CA ASP A 169 15.23 -31.44 -12.19
C ASP A 169 15.86 -30.28 -11.45
N TYR A 170 15.11 -29.59 -10.58
CA TYR A 170 15.67 -28.54 -9.73
C TYR A 170 16.72 -29.09 -8.76
N LYS A 171 16.47 -30.25 -8.13
CA LYS A 171 17.45 -30.91 -7.24
C LYS A 171 18.74 -31.29 -7.98
N LYS A 172 18.66 -31.73 -9.24
CA LYS A 172 19.83 -32.03 -10.09
C LYS A 172 20.60 -30.76 -10.44
N TRP A 173 19.90 -29.72 -10.87
CA TRP A 173 20.52 -28.41 -11.18
C TRP A 173 21.18 -27.79 -9.94
N ALA A 174 20.52 -27.82 -8.78
CA ALA A 174 21.02 -27.25 -7.54
C ALA A 174 22.28 -27.96 -7.03
N LYS A 175 22.49 -29.24 -7.37
CA LYS A 175 23.73 -29.97 -7.03
C LYS A 175 24.91 -29.59 -7.92
N THR A 176 24.68 -29.14 -9.15
CA THR A 176 25.74 -28.76 -10.10
C THR A 176 26.13 -27.29 -10.04
N HIS A 177 25.31 -26.47 -9.37
CA HIS A 177 25.51 -25.01 -9.25
C HIS A 177 25.66 -24.54 -7.79
N ARG A 178 25.97 -25.47 -6.89
CA ARG A 178 26.37 -25.19 -5.50
C ARG A 178 27.89 -25.16 -5.39
#